data_AF-A0A481YGM5-F1
#
_entry.id   AF-A0A481YGM5-F1
#
_cell.length_a   1.000
_cell.length_b   1.000
_cell.length_c   1.000
_cell.angle_alpha   90.00
_cell.angle_beta   90.00
_cell.angle_gamma   90.00
#
_symmetry.space_group_name_H-M   'P 1'
#
loop_
_entity.id
_entity.type
_entity.pdbx_description
1 polymer ?
#
loop_
_entity_poly.entity_id
_entity_poly.type
_entity_poly.pdbx_seq_one_letter_code
_entity_poly.pdbx_strand_id
1 'polypeptide(L)'
;MSPEQDNYIQIKDLNRLQSVKNTDLLLLDDGVASCNAITFENFLQTAKDKTFKGEGLNYFKDIIKSTIATELQQNDDFINQVYTKILNKFLNDDSSSISTTYSKVKDKLGSGLSTYTLSKD
;
A
#
# COMPACT_ATOMS: atom_id res chain seq x y z
N MET A 1 -50.06 -17.39 -36.36
CA MET A 1 -49.00 -16.76 -35.54
C MET A 1 -47.77 -17.64 -35.66
N SER A 2 -46.80 -17.21 -36.45
CA SER A 2 -45.49 -17.85 -36.50
C SER A 2 -44.74 -17.50 -35.21
N PRO A 3 -44.01 -18.43 -34.57
CA PRO A 3 -43.22 -18.09 -33.40
C PRO A 3 -42.08 -17.18 -33.83
N GLU A 4 -41.96 -16.01 -33.21
CA GLU A 4 -40.77 -15.18 -33.34
C GLU A 4 -39.58 -16.01 -32.86
N GLN A 5 -38.71 -16.30 -33.81
CA GLN A 5 -37.50 -17.06 -33.59
C GLN A 5 -36.53 -16.09 -32.95
N ASP A 6 -36.53 -16.01 -31.62
CA ASP A 6 -35.54 -15.22 -30.88
C ASP A 6 -34.14 -15.69 -31.33
N ASN A 7 -33.47 -14.83 -32.11
CA ASN A 7 -32.16 -15.08 -32.68
C ASN A 7 -31.10 -14.91 -31.60
N TYR A 8 -31.06 -15.83 -30.64
CA TYR A 8 -29.98 -15.92 -29.67
C TYR A 8 -28.75 -16.56 -30.33
N ILE A 9 -27.67 -15.78 -30.49
CA ILE A 9 -26.38 -16.33 -30.89
C ILE A 9 -25.72 -16.90 -29.64
N GLN A 10 -25.83 -18.22 -29.46
CA GLN A 10 -25.13 -18.90 -28.39
C GLN A 10 -23.63 -18.95 -28.72
N ILE A 11 -22.81 -18.18 -28.00
CA ILE A 11 -21.34 -18.17 -28.14
C ILE A 11 -20.78 -19.46 -27.50
N LYS A 12 -20.95 -20.60 -28.17
CA LYS A 12 -20.46 -21.89 -27.69
C LYS A 12 -19.02 -22.20 -28.13
N ASP A 13 -18.60 -21.68 -29.29
CA ASP A 13 -17.36 -22.12 -29.97
C ASP A 13 -16.55 -20.95 -30.56
N LEU A 14 -16.19 -19.95 -29.75
CA LEU A 14 -15.15 -18.99 -30.18
C LEU A 14 -13.78 -19.68 -30.18
N ASN A 15 -13.07 -19.57 -31.31
CA ASN A 15 -11.67 -19.96 -31.38
C ASN A 15 -10.87 -19.12 -30.37
N ARG A 16 -10.37 -19.77 -29.32
CA ARG A 16 -9.55 -19.09 -28.30
C ARG A 16 -8.21 -18.69 -28.93
N LEU A 17 -7.95 -17.40 -29.00
CA LEU A 17 -6.64 -16.89 -29.35
C LEU A 17 -5.70 -17.07 -28.15
N GLN A 18 -4.49 -17.57 -28.40
CA GLN A 18 -3.46 -17.65 -27.34
C GLN A 18 -2.78 -16.32 -27.04
N SER A 19 -2.87 -15.37 -27.98
CA SER A 19 -2.32 -14.02 -27.85
C SER A 19 -3.24 -13.03 -28.56
N VAL A 20 -3.38 -11.85 -27.99
CA VAL A 20 -4.17 -10.75 -28.57
C VAL A 20 -3.26 -9.71 -29.22
N LYS A 21 -3.71 -9.15 -30.33
CA LYS A 21 -3.14 -7.97 -30.98
C LYS A 21 -3.95 -6.73 -30.58
N ASN A 22 -3.34 -5.56 -30.66
CA ASN A 22 -4.01 -4.29 -30.35
C ASN A 22 -5.29 -4.05 -31.17
N THR A 23 -5.30 -4.53 -32.41
CA THR A 23 -6.42 -4.43 -33.35
C THR A 23 -7.50 -5.49 -33.15
N ASP A 24 -7.26 -6.50 -32.31
CA ASP A 24 -8.25 -7.55 -32.06
C ASP A 24 -9.45 -6.97 -31.31
N LEU A 25 -10.65 -7.47 -31.65
CA LEU A 25 -11.89 -7.00 -31.08
C LEU A 25 -12.33 -7.89 -29.92
N LEU A 26 -12.56 -7.24 -28.77
CA LEU A 26 -13.23 -7.81 -27.62
C LEU A 26 -14.73 -7.57 -27.78
N LEU A 27 -15.50 -8.65 -27.84
CA LEU A 27 -16.96 -8.58 -27.83
C LEU A 27 -17.43 -8.15 -26.43
N LEU A 28 -18.33 -7.17 -26.41
CA LEU A 28 -19.01 -6.70 -25.21
C LEU A 28 -20.45 -7.23 -25.29
N ASP A 29 -20.72 -8.27 -24.52
CA ASP A 29 -22.07 -8.78 -24.31
C ASP A 29 -22.64 -8.13 -23.04
N ASP A 30 -23.57 -7.20 -23.20
CA ASP A 30 -24.26 -6.52 -22.11
C ASP A 30 -25.65 -7.15 -21.82
N GLY A 31 -25.98 -8.27 -22.48
CA GLY A 31 -27.28 -8.94 -22.35
C GLY A 31 -28.45 -8.19 -23.01
N VAL A 32 -28.19 -7.07 -23.68
CA VAL A 32 -29.17 -6.29 -24.45
C VAL A 32 -28.91 -6.51 -25.95
N ALA A 33 -29.93 -6.34 -26.79
CA ALA A 33 -29.94 -6.76 -28.21
C ALA A 33 -28.82 -6.19 -29.12
N SER A 34 -27.92 -5.35 -28.63
CA SER A 34 -26.79 -4.81 -29.37
C SER A 34 -25.47 -5.51 -29.02
N CYS A 35 -24.93 -6.29 -29.95
CA CYS A 35 -23.55 -6.77 -29.86
C CYS A 35 -22.58 -5.62 -30.18
N ASN A 36 -21.92 -5.09 -29.15
CA ASN A 36 -20.86 -4.10 -29.32
C ASN A 36 -19.48 -4.77 -29.27
N ALA A 37 -18.48 -4.13 -29.86
CA ALA A 37 -17.11 -4.58 -29.79
C ALA A 37 -16.16 -3.40 -29.58
N ILE A 38 -15.07 -3.64 -28.84
CA ILE A 38 -14.00 -2.66 -28.59
C ILE A 38 -12.67 -3.29 -28.97
N THR A 39 -11.74 -2.51 -29.52
CA THR A 39 -10.39 -3.01 -29.76
C THR A 39 -9.69 -3.27 -28.42
N PHE A 40 -8.81 -4.27 -28.38
CA PHE A 40 -8.00 -4.56 -27.21
C PHE A 40 -7.21 -3.32 -26.73
N GLU A 41 -6.67 -2.53 -27.67
CA GLU A 41 -5.99 -1.28 -27.38
C GLU A 41 -6.87 -0.24 -26.68
N ASN A 42 -8.08 0.01 -27.20
CA ASN A 42 -8.99 0.99 -26.60
C ASN A 42 -9.50 0.52 -25.23
N PHE A 43 -9.73 -0.79 -25.07
CA PHE A 43 -10.07 -1.37 -23.78
C PHE A 43 -8.94 -1.16 -22.76
N LEU A 44 -7.71 -1.50 -23.14
CA LEU A 44 -6.54 -1.36 -22.28
C LEU A 44 -6.29 0.10 -21.88
N GLN A 45 -6.40 1.02 -22.82
CA GLN A 45 -6.26 2.46 -22.57
C GLN A 45 -7.32 2.96 -21.58
N THR A 46 -8.59 2.61 -21.81
CA THR A 46 -9.70 3.00 -20.94
C THR A 46 -9.57 2.40 -19.55
N ALA A 47 -9.20 1.12 -19.44
CA ALA A 47 -8.97 0.45 -18.17
C ALA A 47 -7.84 1.14 -17.38
N LYS A 48 -6.69 1.39 -18.04
CA LYS A 48 -5.56 2.11 -17.42
C LYS A 48 -6.00 3.48 -16.91
N ASP A 49 -6.68 4.29 -17.71
CA ASP A 49 -7.11 5.62 -17.29
C ASP A 49 -8.10 5.55 -16.11
N LYS A 50 -9.05 4.61 -16.11
CA LYS A 50 -9.97 4.41 -14.97
C LYS A 50 -9.27 3.92 -13.71
N THR A 51 -8.27 3.05 -13.83
CA THR A 51 -7.51 2.51 -12.70
C THR A 51 -6.53 3.53 -12.12
N PHE A 52 -5.84 4.32 -12.95
CA PHE A 52 -4.73 5.17 -12.52
C PHE A 52 -5.02 6.67 -12.48
N LYS A 53 -6.18 7.13 -12.98
CA LYS A 53 -6.51 8.57 -13.04
C LYS A 53 -7.96 8.91 -12.61
N GLY A 54 -8.85 7.93 -12.53
CA GLY A 54 -10.27 8.10 -12.14
C GLY A 54 -10.65 7.46 -10.80
N GLU A 55 -11.84 6.87 -10.72
CA GLU A 55 -12.40 6.22 -9.51
C GLU A 55 -11.46 5.16 -8.90
N GLY A 56 -10.67 4.47 -9.72
CA GLY A 56 -9.71 3.46 -9.27
C GLY A 56 -8.43 4.03 -8.66
N LEU A 57 -8.15 5.33 -8.81
CA LEU A 57 -6.88 5.93 -8.37
C LEU A 57 -6.71 5.87 -6.85
N ASN A 58 -7.78 6.14 -6.09
CA ASN A 58 -7.70 6.11 -4.64
C ASN A 58 -7.45 4.68 -4.15
N TYR A 59 -8.19 3.71 -4.69
CA TYR A 59 -7.95 2.30 -4.41
C TYR A 59 -6.53 1.86 -4.78
N PHE A 60 -6.03 2.25 -5.96
CA PHE A 60 -4.66 1.98 -6.38
C PHE A 60 -3.62 2.59 -5.43
N LYS A 61 -3.81 3.85 -5.01
CA LYS A 61 -2.93 4.51 -4.02
C LYS A 61 -2.92 3.75 -2.70
N ASP A 62 -4.06 3.27 -2.24
CA ASP A 62 -4.15 2.56 -0.97
C ASP A 62 -3.46 1.18 -1.04
N ILE A 63 -3.63 0.46 -2.15
CA ILE A 63 -2.89 -0.79 -2.40
C ILE A 63 -1.38 -0.52 -2.43
N ILE A 64 -0.91 0.51 -3.14
CA ILE A 64 0.51 0.84 -3.20
C ILE A 64 1.05 1.25 -1.82
N LYS A 65 0.33 2.10 -1.08
CA LYS A 65 0.73 2.49 0.28
C LYS A 65 0.82 1.28 1.20
N SER A 66 -0.18 0.40 1.16
CA SER A 66 -0.21 -0.82 1.97
C SER A 66 0.93 -1.77 1.59
N THR A 67 1.21 -1.93 0.30
CA THR A 67 2.33 -2.74 -0.19
C THR A 67 3.66 -2.17 0.31
N ILE A 68 3.91 -0.87 0.12
CA ILE A 68 5.14 -0.22 0.59
C ILE A 68 5.26 -0.34 2.12
N ALA A 69 4.18 -0.11 2.88
CA ALA A 69 4.20 -0.25 4.33
C ALA A 69 4.55 -1.69 4.75
N THR A 70 4.01 -2.69 4.05
CA THR A 70 4.30 -4.10 4.31
C THR A 70 5.76 -4.42 4.02
N GLU A 71 6.28 -4.00 2.86
CA GLU A 71 7.70 -4.19 2.48
C GLU A 71 8.65 -3.50 3.47
N LEU A 72 8.33 -2.27 3.89
CA LEU A 72 9.14 -1.54 4.88
C LEU A 72 9.09 -2.17 6.27
N GLN A 73 7.94 -2.75 6.67
CA GLN A 73 7.83 -3.47 7.94
C GLN A 73 8.68 -4.74 7.98
N GLN A 74 8.93 -5.35 6.84
CA GLN A 74 9.76 -6.55 6.71
C GLN A 74 11.25 -6.24 6.53
N ASN A 75 11.63 -4.96 6.47
CA ASN A 75 13.01 -4.52 6.30
C ASN A 75 13.63 -4.14 7.66
N ASP A 76 14.43 -5.05 8.21
CA ASP A 76 15.07 -4.86 9.53
C ASP A 76 15.96 -3.61 9.58
N ASP A 77 16.69 -3.28 8.52
CA ASP A 77 17.55 -2.09 8.46
C ASP A 77 16.73 -0.80 8.55
N PHE A 78 15.60 -0.74 7.84
CA PHE A 78 14.69 0.39 7.90
C PHE A 78 14.07 0.52 9.29
N ILE A 79 13.60 -0.58 9.87
CA ILE A 79 13.04 -0.62 11.22
C ILE A 79 14.06 -0.13 12.25
N ASN A 80 15.30 -0.63 12.18
CA ASN A 80 16.39 -0.21 13.06
C ASN A 80 16.73 1.28 12.90
N GLN A 81 16.74 1.80 11.68
CA GLN A 81 16.92 3.24 11.43
C GLN A 81 15.77 4.08 12.01
N VAL A 82 14.52 3.62 11.88
CA VAL A 82 13.37 4.31 12.46
C VAL A 82 13.47 4.35 13.97
N TYR A 83 13.73 3.22 14.64
CA TYR A 83 13.92 3.18 16.09
C TYR A 83 15.08 4.06 16.54
N THR A 84 16.21 4.03 15.83
CA THR A 84 17.38 4.87 16.14
C THR A 84 17.03 6.35 16.03
N LYS A 85 16.29 6.76 14.98
CA LYS A 85 15.84 8.15 14.81
C LYS A 85 14.85 8.57 15.90
N ILE A 86 13.92 7.70 16.28
CA ILE A 86 12.98 7.96 17.38
C ILE A 86 13.74 8.12 18.69
N LEU A 87 14.66 7.21 19.00
CA LEU A 87 15.46 7.28 20.22
C LEU A 87 16.34 8.53 20.25
N ASN A 88 17.02 8.84 19.15
CA ASN A 88 17.82 10.06 19.03
C ASN A 88 16.95 11.30 19.19
N LYS A 89 15.75 11.34 18.58
CA LYS A 89 14.83 12.46 18.77
C LYS A 89 14.31 12.54 20.20
N PHE A 90 14.03 11.40 20.84
CA PHE A 90 13.58 11.33 22.23
C PHE A 90 14.68 11.79 23.22
N LEU A 91 15.93 11.43 22.97
CA LEU A 91 17.08 11.81 23.79
C LEU A 91 17.55 13.25 23.52
N ASN A 92 17.41 13.73 22.29
CA ASN A 92 17.83 15.07 21.87
C ASN A 92 16.69 16.09 21.83
N ASP A 93 15.43 15.70 22.05
CA ASP A 93 14.35 16.66 22.31
C ASP A 93 14.63 17.28 23.68
N ASP A 94 15.05 18.54 23.66
CA ASP A 94 15.19 19.47 24.79
C ASP A 94 13.85 19.75 25.50
N SER A 95 12.99 18.74 25.66
CA SER A 95 11.92 18.81 26.64
C SER A 95 12.59 18.93 28.01
N SER A 96 12.55 20.15 28.56
CA SER A 96 13.17 20.55 29.82
C SER A 96 12.80 19.60 30.97
N SER A 97 11.71 18.84 30.87
CA SER A 97 11.28 17.84 31.84
C SER A 97 12.19 16.61 31.90
N ILE A 98 12.62 16.03 30.78
CA ILE A 98 13.42 14.78 30.78
C ILE A 98 14.89 15.05 31.05
N SER A 99 15.49 16.05 30.42
CA SER A 99 16.87 16.46 30.72
C SER A 99 17.03 16.85 32.19
N THR A 100 16.04 17.56 32.76
CA THR A 100 16.02 17.87 34.19
C THR A 100 15.79 16.64 35.06
N THR A 101 14.94 15.69 34.64
CA THR A 101 14.70 14.45 35.41
C THR A 101 15.93 13.54 35.40
N TYR A 102 16.55 13.34 34.23
CA TYR A 102 17.80 12.59 34.08
C TYR A 102 18.91 13.23 34.93
N SER A 103 19.08 14.55 34.84
CA SER A 103 20.07 15.28 35.64
C SER A 103 19.81 15.13 37.14
N LYS A 104 18.56 15.27 37.59
CA LYS A 104 18.19 15.05 39.01
C LYS A 104 18.44 13.63 39.49
N VAL A 105 18.15 12.62 38.66
CA VAL A 105 18.41 11.22 38.98
C VAL A 105 19.92 10.95 39.06
N LYS A 106 20.68 11.44 38.09
CA LYS A 106 22.15 11.36 38.06
C LYS A 106 22.77 12.04 39.29
N ASP A 107 22.32 13.25 39.64
CA ASP A 107 22.84 13.99 40.78
C ASP A 107 22.52 13.30 42.11
N LYS A 108 21.31 12.74 42.27
CA LYS A 108 20.94 11.96 43.46
C LYS A 108 21.76 10.66 43.58
N LEU A 109 22.00 9.97 42.47
CA LEU A 109 22.86 8.77 42.47
C LEU A 109 24.32 9.13 42.78
N GLY A 110 24.87 10.17 42.13
CA GLY A 110 26.24 10.60 42.35
C GLY A 110 26.50 11.11 43.77
N SER A 111 25.59 11.94 44.31
CA SER A 111 25.69 12.42 45.70
C SER A 111 25.44 11.32 46.73
N GLY A 112 24.50 10.40 46.44
CA GLY A 112 24.22 9.24 47.29
C GLY A 112 25.36 8.22 47.36
N LEU A 113 26.14 8.03 46.29
CA LEU A 113 27.36 7.20 46.32
C LEU A 113 28.54 7.91 46.98
N SER A 114 28.63 9.24 46.89
CA SER A 114 29.74 10.01 47.45
C SER A 114 29.69 10.13 48.98
N THR A 115 28.54 9.86 49.61
CA THR A 115 28.37 9.87 51.07
C THR A 115 28.57 8.51 51.74
N TYR A 116 28.67 7.43 50.96
CA TYR A 116 29.09 6.13 51.47
C TYR A 116 30.61 6.03 51.38
N THR A 117 31.28 6.58 52.40
CA THR A 117 32.64 6.12 52.71
C THR A 117 32.51 4.66 53.14
N LEU A 118 33.04 3.73 52.34
CA LEU A 118 33.21 2.33 52.76
C LEU A 118 34.10 2.33 54.01
N SER A 119 33.47 2.37 55.19
CA SER A 119 34.16 2.11 56.43
C SER A 119 34.52 0.64 56.43
N LYS A 120 35.81 0.37 56.33
CA LYS A 120 36.37 -0.97 56.39
C LYS A 120 36.36 -1.36 57.87
N ASP A 121 35.55 -2.36 58.22
CA ASP A 121 35.65 -3.05 59.51
C ASP A 121 37.06 -3.66 59.69
#